data_AF-X1E8V6-F1
#
_entry.id   AF-X1E8V6-F1
#
_cell.length_a   1.000
_cell.length_b   1.000
_cell.length_c   1.000
_cell.angle_alpha   90.00
_cell.angle_beta   90.00
_cell.angle_gamma   90.00
#
_symmetry.space_group_name_H-M   'P 1'
#
loop_
_entity.id
_entity.type
_entity.pdbx_description
1 polymer ?
#
loop_
_entity_poly.entity_id
_entity_poly.type
_entity_poly.pdbx_seq_one_letter_code
_entity_poly.pdbx_strand_id
1 'polypeptide(L)'
;IAKPELMRYLRQVANPFPTNRLAQVAAAASLDDKKHYKKVLKSNQEGKKYLYKELKKLDLFYLPTEANFIFIDLKTNANVIFEKLLKKGVIIRPGK
;
A
#
# COMPACT_ATOMS: atom_id res chain seq x y z
N ILE A 1 -2.03 -10.54 18.22
CA ILE A 1 -2.10 -12.01 18.04
C ILE A 1 -3.55 -12.44 18.28
N ALA A 2 -4.12 -13.33 17.45
CA ALA A 2 -5.51 -13.77 17.55
C ALA A 2 -5.71 -14.91 18.57
N LYS A 3 -6.95 -15.13 19.03
CA LYS A 3 -7.29 -16.24 19.95
C LYS A 3 -7.12 -17.60 19.26
N PRO A 4 -6.57 -18.64 19.93
CA PRO A 4 -6.38 -19.97 19.33
C PRO A 4 -7.66 -20.60 18.79
N GLU A 5 -8.79 -20.37 19.47
CA GLU A 5 -10.10 -20.84 19.05
C GLU A 5 -10.52 -20.27 17.69
N LEU A 6 -10.33 -18.96 17.47
CA LEU A 6 -10.58 -18.32 16.18
C LEU A 6 -9.68 -18.90 15.08
N MET A 7 -8.41 -19.17 15.40
CA MET A 7 -7.48 -19.79 14.44
C MET A 7 -7.91 -21.19 14.03
N ARG A 8 -8.57 -21.95 14.92
CA ARG A 8 -9.14 -23.26 14.57
C ARG A 8 -10.23 -23.13 13.53
N TYR A 9 -11.17 -22.21 13.71
CA TYR A 9 -12.25 -21.97 12.74
C TYR A 9 -11.72 -21.49 11.40
N LEU A 10 -10.75 -20.57 11.39
CA LEU A 10 -10.14 -20.07 10.15
C LEU A 10 -9.43 -21.18 9.36
N ARG A 11 -8.76 -22.13 10.04
CA ARG A 11 -8.09 -23.25 9.37
C ARG A 11 -9.05 -24.26 8.75
N GLN A 12 -10.29 -24.37 9.24
CA GLN A 12 -11.29 -25.28 8.68
C GLN A 12 -11.82 -24.81 7.32
N VAL A 13 -11.85 -23.50 7.08
CA VAL A 13 -12.33 -22.90 5.82
C VAL A 13 -11.20 -22.57 4.84
N ALA A 14 -9.94 -22.59 5.31
CA ALA A 14 -8.79 -22.33 4.47
C ALA A 14 -8.51 -23.52 3.52
N ASN A 15 -8.03 -23.22 2.32
CA ASN A 15 -7.53 -24.25 1.41
C ASN A 15 -6.42 -25.07 2.08
N PRO A 16 -6.34 -26.40 1.87
CA PRO A 16 -5.31 -27.25 2.47
C PRO A 16 -3.87 -26.78 2.19
N PHE A 17 -3.65 -26.17 1.03
CA PHE A 17 -2.36 -25.62 0.60
C PHE A 17 -2.53 -24.17 0.14
N PRO A 18 -2.64 -23.20 1.07
CA PRO A 18 -2.97 -21.82 0.72
C PRO A 18 -1.77 -21.03 0.16
N THR A 19 -0.56 -21.59 0.22
CA THR A 19 0.66 -20.94 -0.25
C THR A 19 1.70 -21.96 -0.74
N ASN A 20 2.49 -21.59 -1.73
CA ASN A 20 3.52 -22.44 -2.32
C ASN A 20 4.84 -22.40 -1.51
N ARG A 21 5.74 -23.35 -1.80
CA ARG A 21 7.03 -23.49 -1.08
C ARG A 21 7.92 -22.25 -1.19
N LEU A 22 8.01 -21.65 -2.38
CA LEU A 22 8.86 -20.47 -2.59
C LEU A 22 8.34 -19.24 -1.82
N ALA A 23 7.03 -19.06 -1.76
CA ALA A 23 6.40 -18.00 -0.98
C ALA A 23 6.64 -18.16 0.52
N GLN A 24 6.63 -19.40 1.05
CA GLN A 24 6.96 -19.65 2.46
C GLN A 24 8.42 -19.30 2.78
N VAL A 25 9.36 -19.69 1.92
CA VAL A 25 10.79 -19.36 2.07
C VAL A 25 11.01 -17.85 2.01
N ALA A 26 10.41 -17.17 1.03
CA ALA A 26 10.52 -15.72 0.91
C ALA A 26 9.91 -14.98 2.10
N ALA A 27 8.76 -15.44 2.60
CA ALA A 27 8.12 -14.86 3.78
C ALA A 27 9.03 -14.97 5.01
N ALA A 28 9.58 -16.17 5.28
CA ALA A 28 10.52 -16.39 6.37
C ALA A 28 11.74 -15.45 6.28
N ALA A 29 12.40 -15.40 5.12
CA ALA A 29 13.55 -14.51 4.91
C ALA A 29 13.20 -13.02 5.10
N SER A 30 12.02 -12.59 4.63
CA SER A 30 11.59 -11.19 4.76
C SER A 30 11.30 -10.77 6.21
N LEU A 31 10.89 -11.72 7.07
CA LEU A 31 10.65 -11.44 8.48
C LEU A 31 11.95 -11.10 9.23
N ASP A 32 13.06 -11.68 8.78
CA ASP A 32 14.39 -11.47 9.37
C ASP A 32 15.12 -10.25 8.79
N ASP A 33 14.74 -9.77 7.60
CA ASP A 33 15.37 -8.61 6.95
C ASP A 33 14.91 -7.26 7.52
N LYS A 34 15.35 -6.98 8.75
CA LYS A 34 15.08 -5.70 9.43
C LYS A 34 15.68 -4.50 8.70
N LYS A 35 16.76 -4.70 7.94
CA LYS A 35 17.43 -3.61 7.20
C LYS A 35 16.55 -3.15 6.04
N HIS A 36 16.02 -4.07 5.25
CA HIS A 36 15.10 -3.76 4.17
C HIS A 36 13.81 -3.13 4.71
N TYR A 37 13.23 -3.69 5.78
CA TYR A 37 12.04 -3.12 6.43
C TYR A 37 12.24 -1.63 6.80
N LYS A 38 13.34 -1.30 7.50
CA LYS A 38 13.65 0.09 7.87
C LYS A 38 13.84 0.99 6.65
N LYS A 39 14.49 0.49 5.59
CA LYS A 39 14.67 1.23 4.33
C LYS A 39 13.34 1.56 3.66
N VAL A 40 12.44 0.59 3.54
CA VAL A 40 11.11 0.78 2.93
C VAL A 40 10.27 1.74 3.75
N LEU A 41 10.26 1.59 5.08
CA LEU A 41 9.52 2.50 5.97
C LEU A 41 10.02 3.94 5.84
N LYS A 42 11.34 4.15 5.85
CA LYS A 42 11.94 5.47 5.67
C LYS A 42 11.57 6.07 4.31
N SER A 43 11.71 5.30 3.23
CA SER A 43 11.34 5.74 1.88
C SER A 43 9.87 6.13 1.78
N ASN A 44 8.96 5.38 2.41
CA ASN A 44 7.53 5.71 2.44
C ASN A 44 7.27 7.02 3.19
N GLN A 45 7.91 7.22 4.36
CA GLN A 45 7.77 8.44 5.14
C GLN A 45 8.30 9.68 4.41
N GLU A 46 9.46 9.57 3.76
CA GLU A 46 10.06 10.65 2.97
C GLU A 46 9.19 10.99 1.76
N GLY A 47 8.68 9.97 1.04
CA GLY A 47 7.75 10.14 -0.08
C GLY A 47 6.43 10.81 0.35
N LYS A 48 5.82 10.34 1.46
CA LYS A 48 4.62 10.95 2.05
C LYS A 48 4.84 12.43 2.38
N LYS A 49 5.95 12.78 3.02
CA LYS A 49 6.28 14.17 3.36
C LYS A 49 6.47 15.05 2.12
N TYR A 50 7.15 14.53 1.10
CA TYR A 50 7.32 15.23 -0.17
C TYR A 50 5.97 15.48 -0.85
N LEU A 51 5.15 14.43 -1.01
CA LEU A 51 3.86 14.54 -1.68
C LEU A 51 2.91 15.50 -0.93
N TYR A 52 2.87 15.49 0.39
CA TYR A 52 2.08 16.46 1.16
C TYR A 52 2.48 17.91 0.90
N LYS A 53 3.78 18.18 0.78
CA LYS A 53 4.30 19.51 0.45
C LYS A 53 3.84 19.93 -0.95
N GLU A 54 3.98 19.06 -1.94
CA GLU A 54 3.61 19.38 -3.32
C GLU A 54 2.09 19.48 -3.52
N LEU A 55 1.30 18.61 -2.91
CA LEU A 55 -0.16 18.70 -2.93
C LEU A 55 -0.68 19.99 -2.30
N LYS A 56 -0.04 20.44 -1.20
CA LYS A 56 -0.37 21.73 -0.58
C LYS A 56 -0.08 22.91 -1.53
N LYS A 57 1.01 22.87 -2.29
CA LYS A 57 1.31 23.91 -3.30
C LYS A 57 0.31 23.91 -4.46
N LEU A 58 -0.23 22.74 -4.80
CA LEU A 58 -1.24 22.58 -5.85
C LEU A 58 -2.67 22.90 -5.39
N ASP A 59 -2.86 23.28 -4.11
CA ASP A 59 -4.18 23.52 -3.50
C ASP A 59 -5.15 22.32 -3.67
N LEU A 60 -4.61 21.10 -3.58
CA LEU A 60 -5.40 19.87 -3.62
C LEU A 60 -5.64 19.37 -2.20
N PHE A 61 -6.90 19.06 -1.90
CA PHE A 61 -7.27 18.41 -0.66
C PHE A 61 -6.85 16.94 -0.68
N TYR A 62 -6.40 16.43 0.46
CA TYR A 62 -6.04 15.03 0.64
C TYR A 62 -6.28 14.60 2.08
N LEU A 63 -6.49 13.30 2.29
CA LEU A 63 -6.62 12.71 3.62
C LEU A 63 -5.23 12.39 4.19
N PRO A 64 -4.89 12.86 5.40
CA PRO A 64 -3.74 12.36 6.14
C PRO A 64 -3.84 10.84 6.34
N THR A 65 -2.74 10.13 6.13
CA THR A 65 -2.75 8.66 6.05
C THR A 65 -1.58 8.07 6.81
N GLU A 66 -1.80 6.99 7.56
CA GLU A 66 -0.72 6.17 8.12
C GLU A 66 -0.34 5.00 7.20
N ALA A 67 -0.88 4.98 5.98
CA ALA A 67 -0.59 3.97 4.96
C ALA A 67 0.58 4.38 4.04
N ASN A 68 0.78 3.59 3.00
CA ASN A 68 1.75 3.79 1.91
C ASN A 68 1.14 4.41 0.65
N PHE A 69 0.00 5.08 0.77
CA PHE A 69 -0.68 5.81 -0.30
C PHE A 69 -1.45 6.99 0.28
N ILE A 70 -1.71 8.00 -0.55
CA ILE A 70 -2.48 9.19 -0.19
C ILE A 70 -3.75 9.21 -1.03
N PHE A 71 -4.90 9.42 -0.39
CA PHE A 71 -6.16 9.65 -1.09
C PHE A 71 -6.33 11.15 -1.33
N ILE A 72 -6.46 11.54 -2.60
CA ILE A 72 -6.42 12.92 -3.05
C ILE A 72 -7.75 13.24 -3.73
N ASP A 73 -8.34 14.37 -3.38
CA ASP A 73 -9.46 14.94 -4.11
C ASP A 73 -8.93 15.75 -5.30
N LEU A 74 -9.18 15.24 -6.52
CA LEU A 74 -8.74 15.85 -7.76
C LEU A 74 -9.69 16.95 -8.26
N LYS A 75 -10.79 17.23 -7.53
CA LYS A 75 -11.84 18.20 -7.87
C LYS A 75 -12.48 17.95 -9.24
N THR A 76 -12.27 16.77 -9.81
CA THR A 76 -12.75 16.35 -11.13
C THR A 76 -12.81 14.83 -11.21
N ASN A 77 -13.30 14.29 -12.32
CA ASN A 77 -13.36 12.85 -12.54
C ASN A 77 -11.95 12.24 -12.52
N ALA A 78 -11.69 11.36 -11.55
CA ALA A 78 -10.40 10.72 -11.35
C ALA A 78 -9.93 9.91 -12.56
N ASN A 79 -10.86 9.35 -13.35
CA ASN A 79 -10.50 8.59 -14.57
C ASN A 79 -9.87 9.48 -15.64
N VAL A 80 -10.32 10.74 -15.76
CA VAL A 80 -9.73 11.69 -16.72
C VAL A 80 -8.28 11.99 -16.36
N ILE A 81 -7.98 12.15 -15.07
CA ILE A 81 -6.61 12.39 -14.60
C ILE A 81 -5.77 11.12 -14.71
N PHE A 82 -6.34 9.96 -14.38
CA PHE A 82 -5.69 8.66 -14.55
C PHE A 82 -5.21 8.46 -15.99
N GLU A 83 -6.07 8.65 -17.00
CA GLU A 83 -5.70 8.50 -18.41
C GLU A 83 -4.59 9.49 -18.84
N LYS A 84 -4.63 10.72 -18.33
CA LYS A 84 -3.58 11.73 -18.61
C LYS A 84 -2.24 11.35 -18.00
N LEU A 85 -2.23 10.79 -16.79
CA LEU A 85 -1.02 10.33 -16.10
C LEU A 85 -0.49 9.03 -16.73
N LEU A 86 -1.38 8.12 -17.13
CA LEU A 86 -1.04 6.87 -17.80
C LEU A 86 -0.27 7.14 -19.09
N LYS A 87 -0.71 8.11 -19.90
CA LYS A 87 0.00 8.57 -21.11
C LYS A 87 1.40 9.14 -20.83
N LYS A 88 1.69 9.52 -19.58
CA LYS A 88 3.01 9.96 -19.11
C LYS A 88 3.78 8.87 -18.37
N GLY A 89 3.30 7.63 -18.37
CA GLY A 89 3.93 6.50 -17.67
C GLY A 89 3.68 6.47 -16.17
N VAL A 90 2.71 7.23 -15.65
CA VAL A 90 2.37 7.29 -14.22
C VAL A 90 1.02 6.63 -13.98
N ILE A 91 1.00 5.54 -13.22
CA ILE A 91 -0.21 4.78 -12.91
C ILE A 91 -0.69 5.15 -11.50
N ILE A 92 -1.93 5.62 -11.40
CA ILE A 92 -2.62 5.86 -10.14
C ILE A 92 -3.86 4.95 -10.04
N ARG A 93 -4.42 4.80 -8.84
CA ARG A 93 -5.71 4.14 -8.64
C ARG A 93 -6.81 5.20 -8.58
N PRO A 94 -7.71 5.29 -9.58
CA PRO A 94 -8.83 6.22 -9.49
C PRO A 94 -9.78 5.80 -8.36
N GLY A 95 -10.10 6.76 -7.49
CA GLY A 95 -11.18 6.60 -6.51
C GLY A 95 -12.54 6.67 -7.21
N LYS A 96 -13.50 5.92 -6.70
CA LYS A 96 -14.92 6.12 -7.03
C LYS A 96 -15.52 7.14 -6.07
#